data_AF-A0A6B3MLN4-F1
#
_entry.id   AF-A0A6B3MLN4-F1
#
_cell.length_a   1.000
_cell.length_b   1.000
_cell.length_c   1.000
_cell.angle_alpha   90.00
_cell.angle_beta   90.00
_cell.angle_gamma   90.00
#
_symmetry.space_group_name_H-M   'P 1'
#
loop_
_entity.id
_entity.type
_entity.pdbx_description
1 polymer ?
#
loop_
_entity_poly.entity_id
_entity_poly.type
_entity_poly.pdbx_seq_one_letter_code
_entity_poly.pdbx_strand_id
1 'polypeptide(L)'
;MVSDENTTLQTFAEYGFRFDIEENFLDDQSNGWNVQKSQIRSVPALSRLWFILAVATLYVTAQGVEVVESGKRRWVDTHWFRGNSYFRIGWEWVKSSLENGWKLIHRVCFSSNHDPYPAMASRKQHQQRHYQLEFKVQTYQYAVE
;
A
#
# COMPACT_ATOMS: atom_id res chain seq x y z
N MET A 1 -18.33 -2.95 10.08
CA MET A 1 -17.74 -2.14 11.15
C MET A 1 -18.76 -2.08 12.27
N VAL A 2 -18.35 -2.37 13.50
CA VAL A 2 -19.16 -2.22 14.71
C VAL A 2 -18.42 -1.20 15.56
N SER A 3 -19.11 -0.17 16.03
CA SER A 3 -18.54 0.88 16.86
C SER A 3 -19.57 1.28 17.90
N ASP A 4 -19.10 1.52 19.12
CA ASP A 4 -19.91 2.03 20.22
C ASP A 4 -20.06 3.56 20.17
N GLU A 5 -19.44 4.22 19.17
CA GLU A 5 -19.55 5.65 18.91
C GLU A 5 -20.47 5.94 17.71
N ASN A 6 -21.05 7.14 17.69
CA ASN A 6 -21.92 7.59 16.60
C ASN A 6 -21.15 7.60 15.28
N THR A 7 -21.49 6.67 14.39
CA THR A 7 -20.78 6.49 13.12
C THR A 7 -21.44 7.32 12.02
N THR A 8 -20.65 8.06 11.25
CA THR A 8 -21.11 8.84 10.09
C THR A 8 -20.50 8.30 8.80
N LEU A 9 -20.99 8.75 7.64
CA LEU A 9 -20.35 8.45 6.35
C LEU A 9 -18.88 8.91 6.31
N GLN A 10 -18.55 9.99 7.01
CA GLN A 10 -17.17 10.45 7.16
C GLN A 10 -16.34 9.44 7.96
N THR A 11 -16.88 8.90 9.06
CA THR A 11 -16.22 7.85 9.84
C THR A 11 -15.95 6.60 9.00
N PHE A 12 -16.86 6.24 8.08
CA PHE A 12 -16.64 5.15 7.12
C PHE A 12 -15.53 5.46 6.11
N ALA A 13 -15.48 6.69 5.59
CA ALA A 13 -14.41 7.13 4.69
C ALA A 13 -13.04 7.07 5.40
N GLU A 14 -12.99 7.57 6.64
CA GLU A 14 -11.78 7.52 7.48
C GLU A 14 -11.36 6.09 7.80
N TYR A 15 -12.31 5.21 8.11
CA TYR A 15 -12.04 3.79 8.33
C TYR A 15 -11.56 3.10 7.05
N GLY A 16 -12.00 3.55 5.88
CA GLY A 16 -11.52 3.09 4.59
C GLY A 16 -10.00 3.22 4.43
N PHE A 17 -9.38 4.26 4.98
CA PHE A 17 -7.92 4.44 4.96
C PHE A 17 -7.16 3.40 5.80
N ARG A 18 -7.84 2.62 6.67
CA ARG A 18 -7.18 1.49 7.37
C ARG A 18 -6.83 0.34 6.43
N PHE A 19 -7.48 0.21 5.28
CA PHE A 19 -7.09 -0.80 4.30
C PHE A 19 -5.67 -0.55 3.74
N ASP A 20 -5.22 0.71 3.71
CA ASP A 20 -3.84 1.05 3.33
C ASP A 20 -2.81 0.50 4.34
N ILE A 21 -3.21 0.36 5.61
CA ILE A 21 -2.40 -0.25 6.67
C ILE A 21 -2.27 -1.76 6.44
N GLU A 22 -3.35 -2.44 6.02
CA GLU A 22 -3.33 -3.87 5.70
C GLU A 22 -2.41 -4.17 4.50
N GLU A 23 -2.40 -3.30 3.48
CA GLU A 23 -1.46 -3.39 2.35
C GLU A 23 0.00 -3.31 2.83
N ASN A 24 0.30 -2.37 3.73
CA ASN A 24 1.64 -2.22 4.33
C ASN A 24 2.04 -3.47 5.14
N PHE A 25 1.11 -4.04 5.94
CA PHE A 25 1.38 -5.29 6.66
C PHE A 25 1.69 -6.48 5.74
N LEU A 26 1.07 -6.55 4.57
CA LEU A 26 1.39 -7.59 3.59
C LEU A 26 2.81 -7.42 3.04
N ASP A 27 3.20 -6.19 2.73
CA ASP A 27 4.54 -5.83 2.24
C ASP A 27 5.64 -6.10 3.29
N ASP A 28 5.36 -5.84 4.58
CA ASP A 28 6.29 -6.15 5.67
C ASP A 28 6.47 -7.67 5.91
N GLN A 29 5.49 -8.47 5.51
CA GLN A 29 5.52 -9.92 5.63
C GLN A 29 6.04 -10.60 4.36
N SER A 30 5.29 -11.56 3.81
CA SER A 30 5.77 -12.43 2.73
C SER A 30 5.93 -11.73 1.38
N ASN A 31 5.30 -10.58 1.18
CA ASN A 31 5.34 -9.84 -0.10
C ASN A 31 6.51 -8.87 -0.22
N GLY A 32 7.28 -8.61 0.84
CA GLY A 32 8.45 -7.73 0.79
C GLY A 32 9.56 -8.17 1.73
N TRP A 33 9.56 -7.68 2.96
CA TRP A 33 10.71 -7.77 3.86
C TRP A 33 10.86 -9.09 4.61
N ASN A 34 9.75 -9.79 4.85
CA ASN A 34 9.70 -11.07 5.53
C ASN A 34 10.42 -11.04 6.89
N VAL A 35 10.07 -10.05 7.72
CA VAL A 35 10.73 -9.76 9.01
C VAL A 35 10.87 -11.00 9.90
N GLN A 36 9.91 -11.92 9.83
CA GLN A 36 9.89 -13.18 10.58
C GLN A 36 11.13 -14.05 10.30
N LYS A 37 11.72 -13.99 9.09
CA LYS A 37 12.96 -14.69 8.76
C LYS A 37 14.19 -14.15 9.46
N SER A 38 14.15 -12.94 10.01
CA SER A 38 15.29 -12.37 10.76
C SER A 38 15.60 -13.13 12.05
N GLN A 39 14.61 -13.85 12.62
CA GLN A 39 14.69 -14.58 13.90
C GLN A 39 15.17 -13.73 15.09
N ILE A 40 15.09 -12.39 14.99
CA ILE A 40 15.49 -11.48 16.06
C ILE A 40 14.51 -11.60 17.23
N ARG A 41 15.03 -11.94 18.42
CA ARG A 41 14.25 -12.06 19.66
C ARG A 41 14.43 -10.90 20.64
N SER A 42 15.38 -10.01 20.36
CA SER A 42 15.69 -8.85 21.21
C SER A 42 14.79 -7.68 20.82
N VAL A 43 13.98 -7.19 21.76
CA VAL A 43 13.06 -6.05 21.52
C VAL A 43 13.80 -4.80 21.00
N PRO A 44 14.94 -4.36 21.58
CA PRO A 44 15.70 -3.24 21.02
C PRO A 44 16.21 -3.49 19.59
N ALA A 45 16.64 -4.72 19.27
CA ALA A 45 17.11 -5.04 17.93
C ALA A 45 15.96 -5.05 16.92
N LEU A 46 14.80 -5.58 17.31
CA LEU A 46 13.61 -5.60 16.47
C LEU A 46 13.11 -4.18 16.19
N SER A 47 13.09 -3.31 17.20
CA SER A 47 12.72 -1.89 17.02
C SER A 47 13.63 -1.17 16.02
N ARG A 48 14.96 -1.39 16.10
CA ARG A 48 15.90 -0.83 15.13
C ARG A 48 15.70 -1.39 13.72
N LEU A 49 15.44 -2.70 13.60
CA LEU A 49 15.14 -3.31 12.30
C LEU A 49 13.89 -2.67 11.69
N TRP A 50 12.81 -2.55 12.46
CA TRP A 50 11.57 -1.91 12.01
C TRP A 50 11.79 -0.48 11.53
N PHE A 51 12.63 0.29 12.21
CA PHE A 51 12.98 1.63 11.75
C PHE A 51 13.68 1.62 10.39
N ILE A 52 14.66 0.73 10.19
CA ILE A 52 15.36 0.58 8.91
C ILE A 52 14.38 0.14 7.81
N LEU A 53 13.50 -0.81 8.12
CA LEU A 53 12.49 -1.29 7.17
C LEU A 53 11.49 -0.21 6.80
N ALA A 54 11.04 0.62 7.75
CA ALA A 54 10.17 1.76 7.46
C ALA A 54 10.82 2.74 6.48
N VAL A 55 12.11 3.05 6.67
CA VAL A 55 12.87 3.91 5.74
C VAL A 55 13.04 3.23 4.38
N ALA A 56 13.33 1.92 4.36
CA ALA A 56 13.45 1.15 3.13
C ALA A 56 12.12 1.09 2.36
N THR A 57 11.00 0.86 3.05
CA THR A 57 9.64 0.91 2.48
C THR A 57 9.39 2.27 1.85
N LEU A 58 9.70 3.37 2.55
CA LEU A 58 9.54 4.72 2.01
C LEU A 58 10.35 4.93 0.72
N TYR A 59 11.62 4.50 0.71
CA TYR A 59 12.48 4.60 -0.46
C TYR A 59 11.97 3.75 -1.63
N VAL A 60 11.62 2.49 -1.37
CA VAL A 60 11.15 1.54 -2.37
C VAL A 60 9.81 2.02 -2.96
N THR A 61 8.90 2.53 -2.14
CA THR A 61 7.65 3.11 -2.62
C THR A 61 7.89 4.32 -3.51
N ALA A 62 8.78 5.24 -3.13
CA ALA A 62 9.15 6.38 -3.98
C ALA A 62 9.78 5.94 -5.31
N GLN A 63 10.62 4.90 -5.28
CA GLN A 63 11.18 4.30 -6.50
C GLN A 63 10.09 3.75 -7.41
N GLY A 64 9.06 3.11 -6.84
CA GLY A 64 7.92 2.62 -7.58
C GLY A 64 7.09 3.73 -8.21
N VAL A 65 6.87 4.83 -7.48
CA VAL A 65 6.19 6.03 -8.01
C VAL A 65 6.94 6.57 -9.22
N GLU A 66 8.25 6.79 -9.12
CA GLU A 66 9.08 7.26 -10.24
C GLU A 66 9.04 6.31 -11.45
N VAL A 67 9.02 4.99 -11.23
CA VAL A 67 8.91 4.00 -12.31
C VAL A 67 7.57 4.11 -13.04
N VAL A 68 6.50 4.42 -12.32
CA VAL A 68 5.18 4.63 -12.91
C VAL A 68 5.13 5.98 -13.64
N GLU A 69 5.59 7.06 -13.03
CA GLU A 69 5.62 8.41 -13.63
C GLU A 69 6.50 8.44 -14.89
N SER A 70 7.62 7.72 -14.91
CA SER A 70 8.49 7.59 -16.08
C SER A 70 7.96 6.63 -17.16
N GLY A 71 6.78 6.04 -16.98
CA GLY A 71 6.14 5.14 -17.94
C GLY A 71 6.78 3.76 -18.06
N LYS A 72 7.71 3.41 -17.16
CA LYS A 72 8.48 2.15 -17.20
C LYS A 72 7.86 1.02 -16.40
N ARG A 73 6.71 1.26 -15.75
CA ARG A 73 5.93 0.26 -14.98
C ARG A 73 5.90 -1.12 -15.63
N ARG A 74 5.61 -1.21 -16.94
CA ARG A 74 5.45 -2.49 -17.65
C ARG A 74 6.68 -3.39 -17.67
N TRP A 75 7.84 -2.86 -17.31
CA TRP A 75 9.08 -3.62 -17.24
C TRP A 75 9.10 -4.54 -16.01
N VAL A 76 8.35 -4.18 -14.96
CA VAL A 76 8.29 -4.89 -13.68
C VAL A 76 6.87 -5.29 -13.25
N ASP A 77 5.84 -4.70 -13.86
CA ASP A 77 4.44 -5.06 -13.66
C ASP A 77 3.77 -5.31 -15.02
N THR A 78 3.62 -6.59 -15.36
CA THR A 78 3.17 -7.06 -16.68
C THR A 78 1.69 -6.77 -16.96
N HIS A 79 0.91 -6.40 -15.96
CA HIS A 79 -0.52 -6.15 -16.10
C HIS A 79 -0.80 -4.93 -16.99
N TRP A 80 -1.92 -4.98 -17.71
CA TRP A 80 -2.37 -3.89 -18.58
C TRP A 80 -2.66 -2.60 -17.79
N PHE A 81 -3.26 -2.77 -16.63
CA PHE A 81 -3.42 -1.74 -15.60
C PHE A 81 -2.43 -1.99 -14.47
N ARG A 82 -2.28 -1.04 -13.52
CA ARG A 82 -1.44 -1.28 -12.35
C ARG A 82 -2.01 -2.46 -11.56
N GLY A 83 -1.26 -3.57 -11.51
CA GLY A 83 -1.62 -4.76 -10.74
C GLY A 83 -0.92 -4.80 -9.38
N ASN A 84 0.29 -4.22 -9.32
CA ASN A 84 1.14 -4.21 -8.14
C ASN A 84 1.04 -2.89 -7.36
N SER A 85 1.28 -2.93 -6.05
CA SER A 85 1.49 -1.73 -5.23
C SER A 85 2.73 -0.96 -5.70
N TYR A 86 2.80 0.34 -5.39
CA TYR A 86 4.02 1.12 -5.69
C TYR A 86 5.24 0.54 -4.98
N PHE A 87 5.09 0.05 -3.74
CA PHE A 87 6.13 -0.68 -3.06
C PHE A 87 6.60 -1.89 -3.88
N ARG A 88 5.68 -2.75 -4.34
CA ARG A 88 6.05 -3.95 -5.08
C ARG A 88 6.71 -3.63 -6.42
N ILE A 89 6.23 -2.60 -7.13
CA ILE A 89 6.84 -2.09 -8.36
C ILE A 89 8.28 -1.63 -8.08
N GLY A 90 8.48 -0.82 -7.04
CA GLY A 90 9.80 -0.34 -6.65
C GLY A 90 10.72 -1.47 -6.22
N TRP A 91 10.20 -2.47 -5.51
CA TRP A 91 10.98 -3.61 -5.02
C TRP A 91 11.50 -4.47 -6.17
N GLU A 92 10.63 -4.79 -7.13
CA GLU A 92 11.05 -5.49 -8.34
C GLU A 92 12.03 -4.65 -9.16
N TRP A 93 11.81 -3.34 -9.27
CA TRP A 93 12.76 -2.44 -9.95
C TRP A 93 14.14 -2.43 -9.28
N VAL A 94 14.21 -2.33 -7.94
CA VAL A 94 15.48 -2.36 -7.20
C VAL A 94 16.20 -3.68 -7.44
N LYS A 95 15.51 -4.83 -7.35
CA LYS A 95 16.12 -6.13 -7.64
C LYS A 95 16.63 -6.21 -9.08
N SER A 96 15.79 -5.86 -10.06
CA SER A 96 16.17 -5.86 -11.47
C SER A 96 17.29 -4.87 -11.78
N SER A 97 17.39 -3.76 -11.04
CA SER A 97 18.46 -2.78 -11.22
C SER A 97 19.84 -3.32 -10.87
N LEU A 98 19.93 -4.21 -9.88
CA LEU A 98 21.18 -4.86 -9.48
C LEU A 98 21.71 -5.79 -10.57
N GLU A 99 20.81 -6.41 -11.34
CA GLU A 99 21.15 -7.32 -12.44
C GLU A 99 21.39 -6.59 -13.76
N ASN A 100 20.58 -5.56 -14.05
CA ASN A 100 20.53 -4.90 -15.36
C ASN A 100 21.17 -3.51 -15.39
N GLY A 101 21.69 -3.02 -14.27
CA GLY A 101 22.31 -1.69 -14.15
C GLY A 101 21.33 -0.52 -14.34
N TRP A 102 20.05 -0.71 -14.01
CA TRP A 102 19.05 0.34 -14.13
C TRP A 102 19.29 1.45 -13.10
N LYS A 103 18.91 2.68 -13.47
CA LYS A 103 19.04 3.82 -12.57
C LYS A 103 18.03 3.73 -11.43
N LEU A 104 18.52 4.02 -10.23
CA LEU A 104 17.71 4.20 -9.04
C LEU A 104 17.50 5.69 -8.74
N ILE A 105 16.46 5.99 -7.98
CA ILE A 105 16.20 7.35 -7.52
C ILE A 105 17.30 7.81 -6.57
N HIS A 106 17.72 9.06 -6.73
CA HIS A 106 18.66 9.70 -5.82
C HIS A 106 17.96 10.55 -4.76
N ARG A 107 16.66 10.81 -4.91
CA ARG A 107 15.86 11.64 -4.01
C ARG A 107 14.49 11.00 -3.82
N VAL A 108 14.07 10.91 -2.56
CA VAL A 108 12.72 10.49 -2.18
C VAL A 108 11.82 11.73 -2.24
N CYS A 109 10.81 11.70 -3.11
CA CYS A 109 9.82 12.77 -3.25
C CYS A 109 8.41 12.17 -3.40
N PHE A 110 7.46 12.74 -2.67
CA PHE A 110 6.04 12.47 -2.82
C PHE A 110 5.35 13.80 -3.08
N SER A 111 4.76 13.96 -4.26
CA SER A 111 4.17 15.22 -4.73
C SER A 111 2.72 15.39 -4.32
N SER A 112 2.01 14.29 -4.10
CA SER A 112 0.59 14.26 -3.75
C SER A 112 0.26 12.99 -2.97
N ASN A 113 -0.80 13.03 -2.18
CA ASN A 113 -1.44 11.86 -1.58
C ASN A 113 -2.49 11.21 -2.53
N HIS A 114 -2.77 11.84 -3.66
CA HIS A 114 -3.66 11.30 -4.67
C HIS A 114 -2.94 10.24 -5.49
N ASP A 115 -3.57 9.08 -5.70
CA ASP A 115 -3.04 8.01 -6.55
C ASP A 115 -3.44 8.25 -8.02
N PRO A 116 -2.51 8.71 -8.89
CA PRO A 116 -2.83 8.99 -10.29
C PRO A 116 -3.08 7.72 -11.12
N TYR A 117 -2.63 6.55 -10.65
CA TYR A 117 -2.70 5.29 -11.39
C TYR A 117 -3.25 4.15 -10.53
N PRO A 118 -4.53 4.21 -10.13
CA PRO A 118 -5.10 3.27 -9.17
C PRO A 118 -4.94 1.82 -9.64
N ALA A 119 -4.69 0.94 -8.67
CA ALA A 119 -4.64 -0.49 -8.91
C ALA A 119 -6.02 -0.97 -9.41
N MET A 120 -6.06 -1.64 -10.56
CA MET A 120 -7.31 -2.08 -11.14
C MET A 120 -7.14 -3.35 -11.98
N ALA A 121 -8.05 -4.32 -11.80
CA ALA A 121 -8.06 -5.52 -12.61
C ALA A 121 -8.71 -5.29 -13.99
N SER A 122 -9.77 -4.48 -14.05
CA SER A 122 -10.44 -4.09 -15.30
C SER A 122 -11.18 -2.75 -15.17
N ARG A 123 -11.36 -2.04 -16.28
CA ARG A 123 -12.13 -0.78 -16.32
C ARG A 123 -13.57 -0.98 -15.88
N LYS A 124 -14.21 -2.05 -16.35
CA LYS A 124 -15.61 -2.36 -16.04
C LYS A 124 -15.81 -2.59 -14.54
N GLN A 125 -15.00 -3.43 -13.91
CA GLN A 125 -15.11 -3.69 -12.47
C GLN A 125 -14.75 -2.46 -11.64
N HIS A 126 -13.73 -1.70 -12.04
CA HIS A 126 -13.35 -0.47 -11.35
C HIS A 126 -14.48 0.57 -11.39
N GLN A 127 -15.08 0.80 -12.56
CA GLN A 127 -16.25 1.68 -12.70
C GLN A 127 -17.43 1.19 -11.88
N GLN A 128 -17.74 -0.11 -11.93
CA GLN A 128 -18.83 -0.68 -11.12
C GLN A 128 -18.61 -0.45 -9.62
N ARG A 129 -17.39 -0.69 -9.10
CA ARG A 129 -17.08 -0.43 -7.69
C ARG A 129 -17.14 1.06 -7.32
N HIS A 130 -16.61 1.92 -8.17
CA HIS A 130 -16.52 3.36 -7.93
C HIS A 130 -17.90 4.01 -7.78
N TYR A 131 -18.92 3.50 -8.47
CA TYR A 131 -20.28 4.07 -8.46
C TYR A 131 -21.32 3.23 -7.68
N GLN A 132 -20.97 2.06 -7.15
CA GLN A 132 -21.93 1.19 -6.42
C GLN A 132 -21.79 1.20 -4.90
N LEU A 133 -20.69 1.73 -4.35
CA LEU A 133 -20.50 1.76 -2.89
C LEU A 133 -21.37 2.85 -2.26
N GLU A 134 -22.68 2.59 -2.16
CA GLU A 134 -23.60 3.37 -1.34
C GLU A 134 -23.64 2.77 0.06
N PHE A 135 -23.04 3.46 1.03
CA PHE A 135 -23.13 3.07 2.44
C PHE A 135 -24.41 3.63 3.05
N LYS A 136 -25.20 2.77 3.68
CA LYS A 136 -26.35 3.19 4.48
C LYS A 136 -26.05 2.97 5.95
N VAL A 137 -25.96 4.05 6.72
CA VAL A 137 -25.78 3.97 8.18
C VAL A 137 -27.11 3.56 8.81
N GLN A 138 -27.09 2.48 9.60
CA GLN A 138 -28.21 2.05 10.41
C GLN A 138 -27.78 2.05 11.88
N THR A 139 -28.48 2.82 12.70
CA THR A 139 -28.21 2.93 14.13
C THR A 139 -29.26 2.14 14.89
N TYR A 140 -28.82 1.22 15.74
CA TYR A 140 -29.69 0.40 16.59
C TYR A 140 -29.43 0.74 18.06
N GLN A 141 -30.48 0.92 18.84
CA GLN A 141 -30.41 1.03 20.30
C GLN A 141 -30.97 -0.24 20.92
N TYR A 142 -30.17 -0.89 21.76
CA TYR A 142 -30.58 -2.06 22.53
C TYR A 142 -30.79 -1.63 23.99
N ALA A 143 -31.84 -2.14 24.63
CA ALA A 143 -32.07 -1.91 26.05
C ALA A 143 -30.97 -2.63 26.86
N VAL A 144 -30.45 -1.96 27.88
CA VAL A 144 -29.53 -2.56 28.84
C VAL A 144 -30.39 -3.37 29.83
N GLU A 145 -30.17 -4.68 29.89
CA GLU A 145 -30.76 -5.57 30.92
C GLU A 145 -30.16 -5.30 32.31
#